data_AF-A0A969JN62-F1
#
_entry.id   AF-A0A969JN62-F1
#
_cell.length_a   1.000
_cell.length_b   1.000
_cell.length_c   1.000
_cell.angle_alpha   90.00
_cell.angle_beta   90.00
_cell.angle_gamma   90.00
#
_symmetry.space_group_name_H-M   'P 1'
#
loop_
_entity.id
_entity.type
_entity.pdbx_description
1 polymer ?
#
loop_
_entity_poly.entity_id
_entity_poly.type
_entity_poly.pdbx_seq_one_letter_code
_entity_poly.pdbx_strand_id
1 'polypeptide(L)'
;MQPSRIHLFQGYGVELEYMIVDRDTLEVKSIADELLKHELGHYGSDFEAEMVTWSNELVLHVIEIKATKPEPNLNTLENAFADQITKINSILGKWNAQLMPT
;
A
#
# COMPACT_ATOMS: atom_id res chain seq x y z
N MET A 1 -11.38 15.50 19.42
CA MET A 1 -10.41 16.61 19.24
C MET A 1 -10.42 16.96 17.76
N GLN A 2 -10.49 18.25 17.40
CA GLN A 2 -10.35 18.64 16.00
C GLN A 2 -8.91 18.32 15.57
N PRO A 3 -8.69 17.59 14.46
CA PRO A 3 -7.33 17.37 13.98
C PRO A 3 -6.65 18.72 13.74
N SER A 4 -5.37 18.80 14.09
CA SER A 4 -4.53 19.98 13.88
C SER A 4 -4.65 20.42 12.41
N ARG A 5 -4.98 21.70 12.18
CA ARG A 5 -5.12 22.24 10.83
C ARG A 5 -3.74 22.37 10.19
N ILE A 6 -3.49 21.61 9.12
CA ILE A 6 -2.26 21.69 8.34
C ILE A 6 -2.33 22.95 7.46
N HIS A 7 -1.32 23.82 7.51
CA HIS A 7 -1.23 24.98 6.61
C HIS A 7 -0.65 24.57 5.25
N LEU A 8 -0.72 25.47 4.26
CA LEU A 8 -0.13 25.24 2.94
C LEU A 8 1.37 24.89 3.08
N PHE A 9 1.80 23.89 2.31
CA PHE A 9 3.18 23.38 2.28
C PHE A 9 3.69 22.80 3.62
N GLN A 10 2.79 22.38 4.51
CA GLN A 10 3.15 21.72 5.79
C GLN A 10 2.70 20.26 5.90
N GLY A 11 2.11 19.71 4.83
CA GLY A 11 1.74 18.29 4.78
C GLY A 11 2.51 17.59 3.67
N TYR A 12 2.91 16.36 3.94
CA TYR A 12 3.49 15.46 2.96
C TYR A 12 2.41 14.52 2.43
N GLY A 13 2.38 14.33 1.11
CA GLY A 13 1.69 13.22 0.45
C GLY A 13 2.76 12.36 -0.22
N VAL A 14 2.86 11.10 0.19
CA VAL A 14 3.83 10.13 -0.33
C VAL A 14 3.05 8.98 -0.95
N GLU A 15 3.56 8.48 -2.07
CA GLU A 15 3.01 7.35 -2.80
C GLU A 15 4.19 6.46 -3.22
N LEU A 16 4.05 5.15 -3.02
CA LEU A 16 5.00 4.14 -3.43
C LEU A 16 4.27 3.11 -4.30
N GLU A 17 4.84 2.77 -5.44
CA GLU A 17 4.34 1.70 -6.29
C GLU A 17 5.28 0.51 -6.22
N TYR A 18 4.73 -0.67 -5.89
CA TYR A 18 5.49 -1.91 -5.83
C TYR A 18 4.99 -2.89 -6.87
N MET A 19 5.93 -3.55 -7.53
CA MET A 19 5.60 -4.73 -8.32
C MET A 19 5.30 -5.91 -7.40
N ILE A 20 4.27 -6.69 -7.72
CA ILE A 20 4.00 -7.99 -7.12
C ILE A 20 4.62 -9.06 -8.01
N VAL A 21 5.50 -9.86 -7.43
CA VAL A 21 6.22 -10.93 -8.14
C VAL A 21 6.13 -12.24 -7.38
N ASP A 22 6.46 -13.33 -8.06
CA ASP A 22 6.72 -14.62 -7.43
C ASP A 22 7.98 -14.54 -6.56
N ARG A 23 7.91 -15.14 -5.37
CA ARG A 23 9.00 -15.09 -4.40
C ARG A 23 10.24 -15.84 -4.87
N ASP A 24 10.07 -16.93 -5.61
CA ASP A 24 11.17 -17.83 -5.97
C ASP A 24 11.77 -17.49 -7.33
N THR A 25 10.93 -17.00 -8.26
CA THR A 25 11.36 -16.73 -9.65
C THR A 25 11.49 -15.25 -9.98
N LEU A 26 10.91 -14.36 -9.17
CA LEU A 26 10.73 -12.93 -9.46
C LEU A 26 9.91 -12.65 -10.73
N GLU A 27 9.20 -13.65 -11.27
CA GLU A 27 8.27 -13.45 -12.36
C GLU A 27 7.06 -12.63 -11.89
N VAL A 28 6.56 -11.76 -12.75
CA VAL A 28 5.44 -10.87 -12.46
C VAL A 28 4.18 -11.67 -12.09
N LYS A 29 3.49 -11.24 -11.02
CA LYS A 29 2.19 -11.80 -10.61
C LYS A 29 1.12 -10.72 -10.59
N SER A 30 0.18 -10.86 -11.51
CA SER A 30 -0.98 -9.97 -11.67
C SER A 30 -2.09 -10.33 -10.66
N ILE A 31 -1.90 -9.97 -9.38
CA ILE A 31 -2.80 -10.32 -8.27
C ILE A 31 -3.10 -9.16 -7.28
N ALA A 32 -2.89 -7.91 -7.68
CA ALA A 32 -3.18 -6.74 -6.84
C ALA A 32 -4.67 -6.64 -6.45
N ASP A 33 -5.57 -7.03 -7.35
CA ASP A 33 -7.00 -7.12 -7.11
C ASP A 33 -7.36 -8.24 -6.12
N GLU A 34 -6.70 -9.40 -6.18
CA GLU A 34 -6.89 -10.47 -5.19
C GLU A 34 -6.35 -10.07 -3.80
N LEU A 35 -5.24 -9.32 -3.74
CA LEU A 35 -4.73 -8.73 -2.50
C LEU A 35 -5.77 -7.77 -1.89
N LEU A 36 -6.31 -6.85 -2.67
CA LEU A 36 -7.31 -5.89 -2.20
C LEU A 36 -8.61 -6.58 -1.80
N LYS A 37 -9.08 -7.55 -2.59
CA LYS A 37 -10.24 -8.37 -2.27
C LYS A 37 -10.05 -9.17 -0.99
N HIS A 38 -8.84 -9.60 -0.66
CA HIS A 38 -8.56 -10.30 0.60
C HIS A 38 -8.85 -9.41 1.81
N GLU A 39 -8.54 -8.11 1.75
CA GLU A 39 -8.84 -7.15 2.83
C GLU A 39 -10.28 -6.62 2.78
N LEU A 40 -10.82 -6.35 1.58
CA LEU A 40 -12.17 -5.77 1.39
C LEU A 40 -13.30 -6.81 1.51
N GLY A 41 -13.01 -8.08 1.26
CA GLY A 41 -14.02 -9.16 1.12
C GLY A 41 -14.78 -9.15 -0.22
N HIS A 42 -14.55 -8.16 -1.08
CA HIS A 42 -15.06 -8.07 -2.44
C HIS A 42 -14.03 -7.40 -3.34
N TYR A 43 -14.16 -7.55 -4.66
CA TYR A 43 -13.31 -6.79 -5.59
C TYR A 43 -13.59 -5.29 -5.46
N GLY A 44 -12.53 -4.51 -5.29
CA GLY A 44 -12.56 -3.06 -5.17
C GLY A 44 -11.20 -2.48 -5.57
N SER A 45 -11.16 -1.16 -5.74
CA SER A 45 -9.95 -0.45 -6.17
C SER A 45 -9.07 0.02 -5.02
N ASP A 46 -9.65 0.30 -3.85
CA ASP A 46 -8.94 0.94 -2.75
C ASP A 46 -9.28 0.29 -1.42
N PHE A 47 -8.27 0.10 -0.57
CA PHE A 47 -8.42 -0.31 0.83
C PHE A 47 -7.76 0.71 1.74
N GLU A 48 -8.56 1.42 2.53
CA GLU A 48 -8.07 2.42 3.50
C GLU A 48 -7.62 1.72 4.81
N ALA A 49 -6.31 1.63 5.02
CA ALA A 49 -5.67 1.13 6.22
C ALA A 49 -5.18 2.30 7.10
N GLU A 50 -6.12 2.97 7.77
CA GLU A 50 -5.85 4.13 8.61
C GLU A 50 -5.14 5.28 7.88
N MET A 51 -3.85 5.52 8.18
CA MET A 51 -3.03 6.57 7.58
C MET A 51 -2.60 6.27 6.15
N VAL A 52 -2.70 5.01 5.72
CA VAL A 52 -2.22 4.53 4.42
C VAL A 52 -3.35 3.87 3.66
N THR A 53 -3.45 4.16 2.38
CA THR A 53 -4.38 3.50 1.45
C THR A 53 -3.60 2.61 0.50
N TRP A 54 -4.12 1.42 0.23
CA TRP A 54 -3.62 0.57 -0.85
C TRP A 54 -4.55 0.74 -2.05
N SER A 55 -4.00 0.92 -3.24
CA SER A 55 -4.79 1.15 -4.44
C SER A 55 -4.34 0.22 -5.56
N ASN A 56 -5.31 -0.31 -6.30
CA ASN A 56 -5.03 -0.99 -7.56
C ASN A 56 -4.65 0.05 -8.62
N GLU A 57 -3.59 -0.23 -9.36
CA GLU A 57 -3.12 0.65 -10.43
C GLU A 57 -3.59 0.21 -11.82
N LEU A 58 -3.09 0.89 -12.86
CA LEU A 58 -3.39 0.57 -14.27
C LEU A 58 -3.16 -0.91 -14.64
N VAL A 59 -2.24 -1.60 -13.95
CA VAL A 59 -1.90 -3.01 -14.19
C VAL A 59 -1.98 -3.81 -12.90
N LEU A 60 -2.51 -5.04 -12.97
CA LEU A 60 -2.77 -5.88 -11.80
C LEU A 60 -1.53 -6.43 -11.07
N HIS A 61 -0.33 -6.16 -11.57
CA HIS A 61 0.91 -6.55 -10.89
C HIS A 61 1.58 -5.38 -10.18
N VAL A 62 0.94 -4.22 -10.13
CA VAL A 62 1.40 -3.08 -9.35
C VAL A 62 0.35 -2.78 -8.28
N ILE A 63 0.82 -2.61 -7.05
CA ILE A 63 0.02 -2.08 -5.95
C ILE A 63 0.62 -0.74 -5.54
N GLU A 64 -0.22 0.28 -5.48
CA GLU A 64 0.13 1.57 -4.90
C GLU A 64 -0.12 1.52 -3.38
N ILE A 65 0.81 2.08 -2.61
CA ILE A 65 0.69 2.36 -1.20
C ILE A 65 0.84 3.87 -1.03
N LYS A 66 -0.21 4.56 -0.59
CA LYS A 66 -0.22 6.03 -0.50
C LYS A 66 -0.68 6.55 0.84
N ALA A 67 -0.30 7.79 1.17
CA ALA A 67 -0.87 8.50 2.29
C ALA A 67 -2.37 8.73 2.06
N THR A 68 -3.24 8.28 2.97
CA THR A 68 -4.70 8.50 2.87
C THR A 68 -5.05 9.99 2.91
N LYS A 69 -4.27 10.77 3.67
CA LYS A 69 -4.39 12.24 3.80
C LYS A 69 -2.98 12.84 3.95
N PRO A 70 -2.81 14.15 3.64
CA PRO A 70 -1.56 14.84 3.94
C PRO A 70 -1.18 14.71 5.41
N GLU A 71 0.07 14.35 5.70
CA GLU A 71 0.60 14.14 7.05
C GLU A 71 1.74 15.13 7.33
N PRO A 72 1.70 15.93 8.42
CA PRO A 72 2.79 16.85 8.76
C PRO A 72 4.05 16.16 9.31
N ASN A 73 3.96 14.93 9.82
CA ASN A 73 5.07 14.17 10.36
C ASN A 73 5.51 13.03 9.43
N LEU A 74 6.56 13.30 8.66
CA LEU A 74 7.10 12.32 7.72
C LEU A 74 7.58 11.02 8.38
N ASN A 75 8.10 11.07 9.60
CA ASN A 75 8.55 9.87 10.32
C ASN A 75 7.36 8.99 10.74
N THR A 76 6.24 9.59 11.11
CA THR A 76 5.02 8.81 11.38
C THR A 76 4.51 8.15 10.11
N LEU A 77 4.54 8.87 8.99
CA LEU A 77 4.17 8.32 7.70
C LEU A 77 5.09 7.17 7.27
N GLU A 78 6.41 7.32 7.42
CA GLU A 78 7.40 6.27 7.15
C GLU A 78 7.09 4.98 7.90
N ASN A 79 6.85 5.07 9.22
CA ASN A 79 6.53 3.90 10.04
C ASN A 79 5.22 3.24 9.59
N ALA A 80 4.18 4.05 9.29
CA ALA A 80 2.90 3.52 8.82
C ALA A 80 3.05 2.78 7.48
N PHE A 81 3.88 3.29 6.56
CA PHE A 81 4.19 2.63 5.30
C PHE A 81 4.94 1.31 5.51
N ALA A 82 5.98 1.29 6.36
CA ALA A 82 6.73 0.09 6.67
C ALA A 82 5.85 -1.03 7.27
N ASP A 83 4.91 -0.65 8.15
CA ASP A 83 3.93 -1.57 8.72
C ASP A 83 3.00 -2.15 7.64
N GLN A 84 2.51 -1.30 6.72
CA GLN A 84 1.68 -1.77 5.60
C GLN A 84 2.45 -2.67 4.63
N ILE A 85 3.70 -2.34 4.26
CA ILE A 85 4.55 -3.18 3.40
C ILE A 85 4.76 -4.56 4.04
N THR A 86 5.00 -4.60 5.35
CA THR A 86 5.14 -5.86 6.10
C THR A 86 3.83 -6.66 6.08
N LYS A 87 2.69 -6.00 6.31
CA LYS A 87 1.36 -6.63 6.26
C LYS A 87 1.06 -7.19 4.86
N ILE A 88 1.29 -6.41 3.81
CA ILE A 88 1.08 -6.82 2.42
C ILE A 88 1.91 -8.05 2.10
N ASN A 89 3.22 -8.03 2.40
CA ASN A 89 4.10 -9.18 2.14
C ASN A 89 3.69 -10.45 2.92
N SER A 90 3.17 -10.30 4.13
CA SER A 90 2.61 -11.41 4.92
C SER A 90 1.38 -12.03 4.20
N ILE A 91 0.49 -11.19 3.68
CA ILE A 91 -0.70 -11.63 2.94
C ILE A 91 -0.30 -12.27 1.60
N LEU A 92 0.61 -11.64 0.85
CA LEU A 92 1.13 -12.12 -0.42
C LEU A 92 1.82 -13.50 -0.30
N GLY A 93 2.38 -13.81 0.88
CA GLY A 93 2.91 -15.14 1.18
C GLY A 93 1.92 -16.29 0.95
N LYS A 94 0.60 -16.04 1.05
CA LYS A 94 -0.45 -17.02 0.74
C LYS A 94 -0.46 -17.47 -0.72
N TRP A 95 0.06 -16.64 -1.62
CA TRP A 95 0.16 -16.93 -3.06
C TRP A 95 1.61 -17.12 -3.53
N ASN A 96 2.55 -17.40 -2.62
CA ASN A 96 3.99 -17.43 -2.93
C ASN A 96 4.49 -16.14 -3.63
N ALA A 97 3.97 -14.99 -3.20
CA ALA A 97 4.27 -13.70 -3.79
C ALA A 97 4.99 -12.78 -2.79
N GLN A 98 5.57 -11.70 -3.32
CA GLN A 98 6.14 -10.61 -2.56
C GLN A 98 6.10 -9.31 -3.36
N LEU A 99 6.21 -8.19 -2.65
CA LEU A 99 6.51 -6.88 -3.25
C LEU A 99 7.97 -6.84 -3.71
N MET A 100 8.27 -6.07 -4.76
CA MET A 100 9.64 -5.77 -5.19
C MET A 100 9.82 -4.26 -5.43
N PRO A 101 10.96 -3.68 -4.98
CA PRO A 101 12.01 -4.33 -4.19
C PRO A 101 11.54 -4.71 -2.77
N THR A 102 12.20 -5.70 -2.16
CA THR A 102 12.02 -6.07 -0.74
C THR A 102 13.10 -5.49 0.15
#